data_AF-A0A2Z5G6S0-F1
#
_entry.id   AF-A0A2Z5G6S0-F1
#
_cell.length_a   1.000
_cell.length_b   1.000
_cell.length_c   1.000
_cell.angle_alpha   90.00
_cell.angle_beta   90.00
_cell.angle_gamma   90.00
#
_symmetry.space_group_name_H-M   'P 1'
#
loop_
_entity.id
_entity.type
_entity.pdbx_description
1 polymer ?
#
loop_
_entity_poly.entity_id
_entity_poly.type
_entity_poly.pdbx_seq_one_letter_code
_entity_poly.pdbx_strand_id
1 'polypeptide(L)'
;MVLALAFLIGCVCGLRSMTGPALVCWGAHFGWLQLDGSKLGFLHNNISLAVFTLLALGELVADKLPFIPSRITPGPLVVRFLFGAVCGVAFCVSSGAAWLLGAILGGIGAVAGAYAGYHLRYRLTTASGLPDIVVALVEDVVAIGGGLLIVSRF
;
A
#
# COMPACT_ATOMS: atom_id res chain seq x y z
N MET A 1 12.31 14.47 -3.21
CA MET A 1 11.25 13.79 -3.97
C MET A 1 10.94 12.40 -3.42
N VAL A 2 11.95 11.53 -3.26
CA VAL A 2 11.81 10.15 -2.74
C VAL A 2 11.05 10.05 -1.41
N LEU A 3 11.33 10.92 -0.44
CA LEU A 3 10.66 10.90 0.87
C LEU A 3 9.14 11.13 0.76
N ALA A 4 8.71 11.97 -0.19
CA ALA A 4 7.29 12.16 -0.47
C ALA A 4 6.67 10.92 -1.12
N LEU A 5 7.38 10.28 -2.06
CA LEU A 5 6.93 9.02 -2.67
C LEU A 5 6.83 7.89 -1.63
N ALA A 6 7.79 7.80 -0.71
CA ALA A 6 7.78 6.85 0.41
C ALA A 6 6.57 7.07 1.34
N PHE A 7 6.22 8.32 1.64
CA PHE A 7 5.00 8.64 2.37
C PHE A 7 3.74 8.26 1.59
N LEU A 8 3.67 8.59 0.30
CA LEU A 8 2.51 8.33 -0.54
C LEU A 8 2.27 6.83 -0.76
N ILE A 9 3.31 6.03 -1.00
CA ILE A 9 3.16 4.56 -1.08
C ILE A 9 2.73 3.98 0.27
N GLY A 10 3.20 4.59 1.38
CA GLY A 10 2.67 4.33 2.71
C GLY A 10 1.16 4.53 2.76
N CYS A 11 0.65 5.68 2.31
CA CYS A 11 -0.79 5.96 2.25
C CYS A 11 -1.56 4.89 1.45
N VAL A 12 -1.00 4.41 0.33
CA VAL A 12 -1.59 3.32 -0.45
C VAL A 12 -1.65 2.01 0.36
N CYS A 13 -0.58 1.65 1.09
CA CYS A 13 -0.59 0.52 2.04
C CYS A 13 -1.64 0.70 3.16
N GLY A 14 -1.87 1.94 3.58
CA GLY A 14 -2.88 2.28 4.59
C GLY A 14 -4.31 2.02 4.14
N LEU A 15 -4.60 2.34 2.88
CA LEU A 15 -5.89 2.06 2.24
C LEU A 15 -6.06 0.54 2.05
N ARG A 16 -5.06 -0.12 1.47
CA ARG A 16 -5.04 -1.57 1.22
C ARG A 16 -3.67 -2.16 1.57
N SER A 17 -3.67 -3.07 2.53
CA SER A 17 -2.46 -3.56 3.21
C SER A 17 -1.51 -4.30 2.27
N MET A 18 -2.05 -5.03 1.29
CA MET A 18 -1.31 -5.87 0.36
C MET A 18 -1.09 -5.22 -1.01
N THR A 19 -1.82 -4.14 -1.31
CA THR A 19 -1.70 -3.46 -2.62
C THR A 19 -0.36 -2.75 -2.76
N GLY A 20 0.12 -2.06 -1.72
CA GLY A 20 1.42 -1.39 -1.77
C GLY A 20 2.62 -2.35 -1.98
N PRO A 21 2.75 -3.45 -1.20
CA PRO A 21 3.80 -4.44 -1.43
C PRO A 21 3.77 -5.06 -2.83
N ALA A 22 2.58 -5.37 -3.36
CA ALA A 22 2.44 -5.89 -4.71
C ALA A 22 2.96 -4.88 -5.74
N LEU A 23 2.59 -3.60 -5.61
CA LEU A 23 3.05 -2.53 -6.51
C LEU A 23 4.57 -2.32 -6.45
N VAL A 24 5.18 -2.44 -5.27
CA VAL A 24 6.65 -2.39 -5.13
C VAL A 24 7.31 -3.56 -5.86
N CYS A 25 6.75 -4.77 -5.76
CA CYS A 25 7.25 -5.93 -6.52
C CYS A 25 7.14 -5.72 -8.04
N TRP A 26 6.02 -5.16 -8.50
CA TRP A 26 5.85 -4.79 -9.92
C TRP A 26 6.84 -3.70 -10.35
N GLY A 27 7.08 -2.69 -9.52
CA GLY A 27 8.09 -1.66 -9.76
C GLY A 27 9.50 -2.20 -9.86
N ALA A 28 9.85 -3.16 -9.00
CA ALA A 28 11.12 -3.86 -9.06
C ALA A 28 11.23 -4.72 -10.34
N HIS A 29 10.17 -5.45 -10.68
CA HIS A 29 10.12 -6.32 -11.88
C HIS A 29 10.22 -5.54 -13.20
N PHE A 30 9.62 -4.34 -13.27
CA PHE A 30 9.77 -3.45 -14.43
C PHE A 30 11.09 -2.66 -14.42
N GLY A 31 11.93 -2.81 -13.39
CA GLY A 31 13.20 -2.11 -13.25
C GLY A 31 13.07 -0.63 -12.87
N TRP A 32 11.88 -0.16 -12.47
CA TRP A 32 11.65 1.22 -11.99
C TRP A 32 12.23 1.42 -10.59
N LEU A 33 12.21 0.38 -9.75
CA LEU A 33 12.96 0.37 -8.49
C LEU A 33 14.16 -0.56 -8.59
N GLN A 34 15.36 0.02 -8.52
CA GLN A 34 16.61 -0.72 -8.44
C GLN A 34 16.84 -1.22 -7.01
N LEU A 35 16.36 -2.42 -6.73
CA LEU A 35 16.56 -3.11 -5.45
C LEU A 35 17.67 -4.17 -5.50
N ASP A 36 18.31 -4.34 -6.66
CA ASP A 36 19.34 -5.34 -6.91
C ASP A 36 20.59 -5.10 -6.05
N GLY A 37 21.09 -6.16 -5.41
CA GLY A 37 22.23 -6.08 -4.48
C GLY A 37 21.88 -5.50 -3.09
N SER A 38 20.64 -5.07 -2.86
CA SER A 38 20.18 -4.62 -1.55
C SER A 38 19.56 -5.75 -0.71
N LYS A 39 19.37 -5.51 0.60
CA LYS A 39 18.66 -6.45 1.49
C LYS A 39 17.20 -6.71 1.06
N LEU A 40 16.65 -5.91 0.15
CA LEU A 40 15.30 -6.04 -0.42
C LEU A 40 15.29 -6.68 -1.81
N GLY A 41 16.42 -7.20 -2.30
CA GLY A 41 16.49 -7.87 -3.61
C GLY A 41 15.54 -9.06 -3.77
N PHE A 42 15.03 -9.64 -2.67
CA PHE A 42 13.99 -10.67 -2.74
C PHE A 42 12.67 -10.17 -3.34
N LEU A 43 12.37 -8.85 -3.26
CA LEU A 43 11.17 -8.27 -3.87
C LEU A 43 11.21 -8.27 -5.39
N HIS A 44 12.39 -8.42 -6.00
CA HIS A 44 12.55 -8.63 -7.44
C HIS A 44 12.06 -10.04 -7.85
N ASN A 45 12.10 -11.02 -6.94
CA ASN A 45 11.81 -12.41 -7.30
C ASN A 45 10.38 -12.59 -7.82
N ASN A 46 10.22 -13.28 -8.96
CA ASN A 46 8.93 -13.62 -9.56
C ASN A 46 7.99 -14.35 -8.58
N ILE A 47 8.55 -15.13 -7.64
CA ILE A 47 7.76 -15.79 -6.59
C ILE A 47 7.14 -14.74 -5.64
N SER A 48 7.92 -13.77 -5.18
CA SER A 48 7.42 -12.69 -4.32
C SER A 48 6.36 -11.85 -5.03
N LEU A 49 6.58 -11.52 -6.31
CA LEU A 49 5.58 -10.84 -7.14
C LEU A 49 4.27 -11.63 -7.20
N ALA A 50 4.34 -12.93 -7.48
CA ALA A 50 3.15 -13.78 -7.56
C ALA A 50 2.42 -13.87 -6.21
N VAL A 51 3.15 -14.09 -5.11
CA VAL A 51 2.60 -14.20 -3.76
C VAL A 51 1.92 -12.90 -3.33
N PHE A 52 2.59 -11.75 -3.44
CA PHE A 52 2.00 -10.47 -3.05
C PHE A 52 0.83 -10.07 -3.95
N THR A 53 0.88 -10.38 -5.23
CA THR A 53 -0.26 -10.16 -6.14
C THR A 53 -1.45 -11.03 -5.76
N LEU A 54 -1.24 -12.32 -5.45
CA LEU A 54 -2.30 -13.20 -4.97
C LEU A 54 -2.88 -12.74 -3.63
N LEU A 55 -2.04 -12.27 -2.70
CA LEU A 55 -2.50 -11.71 -1.43
C LEU A 55 -3.30 -10.41 -1.63
N ALA A 56 -2.89 -9.55 -2.56
CA ALA A 56 -3.65 -8.34 -2.92
C ALA A 56 -5.01 -8.67 -3.55
N LEU A 57 -5.06 -9.68 -4.43
CA LEU A 57 -6.33 -10.20 -4.97
C LEU A 57 -7.20 -10.83 -3.88
N GLY A 58 -6.60 -11.55 -2.94
CA GLY A 58 -7.29 -12.08 -1.78
C GLY A 58 -7.90 -10.99 -0.90
N GLU A 59 -7.16 -9.90 -0.64
CA GLU A 59 -7.65 -8.72 0.08
C GLU A 59 -8.82 -8.05 -0.65
N LEU A 60 -8.75 -7.92 -1.99
CA LEU A 60 -9.83 -7.40 -2.84
C LEU A 60 -11.11 -8.24 -2.74
N VAL A 61 -10.99 -9.57 -2.79
CA VAL A 61 -12.14 -10.48 -2.71
C VAL A 61 -12.72 -10.46 -1.30
N ALA A 62 -11.86 -10.57 -0.27
CA ALA A 62 -12.25 -10.51 1.13
C ALA A 62 -13.00 -9.20 1.47
N ASP A 63 -12.62 -8.09 0.82
CA ASP A 63 -13.25 -6.78 0.98
C ASP A 63 -14.73 -6.75 0.59
N LYS A 64 -15.15 -7.66 -0.31
CA LYS A 64 -16.51 -7.74 -0.87
C LYS A 64 -17.38 -8.76 -0.14
N LEU A 65 -16.81 -9.60 0.72
CA LEU A 65 -17.59 -10.54 1.52
C LEU A 65 -18.22 -9.84 2.73
N PRO A 66 -19.47 -10.16 3.10
CA PRO A 66 -20.20 -9.54 4.21
C PRO A 66 -19.63 -9.91 5.60
N PHE A 67 -18.48 -10.58 5.65
CA PHE A 67 -17.88 -11.12 6.87
C PHE A 67 -16.44 -10.63 6.98
N ILE A 68 -16.21 -9.51 7.68
CA ILE A 68 -14.94 -9.19 8.35
C ILE A 68 -15.18 -8.11 9.45
N PRO A 69 -14.57 -8.27 10.64
CA PRO A 69 -14.70 -7.35 11.78
C PRO A 69 -14.14 -5.94 11.51
N SER A 70 -14.45 -4.99 12.39
CA SER A 70 -14.13 -3.57 12.28
C SER A 70 -12.67 -3.27 11.91
N ARG A 71 -12.49 -2.50 10.82
CA ARG A 71 -11.20 -2.11 10.19
C ARG A 71 -10.27 -1.21 11.03
N ILE A 72 -10.61 -0.95 12.29
CA ILE A 72 -9.79 -0.22 13.29
C ILE A 72 -9.32 -1.20 14.38
N THR A 73 -9.41 -2.50 14.16
CA THR A 73 -8.75 -3.43 15.06
C THR A 73 -7.23 -3.16 15.02
N PRO A 74 -6.56 -3.16 16.18
CA PRO A 74 -5.14 -2.84 16.26
C PRO A 74 -4.27 -3.79 15.43
N GLY A 75 -4.71 -5.04 15.23
CA GLY A 75 -4.01 -6.03 14.40
C GLY A 75 -3.80 -5.57 12.96
N PRO A 76 -4.86 -5.34 12.16
CA PRO A 76 -4.75 -4.82 10.80
C PRO A 76 -3.94 -3.53 10.67
N LEU A 77 -4.05 -2.62 11.64
CA LEU A 77 -3.31 -1.36 11.61
C LEU A 77 -1.79 -1.56 11.75
N VAL A 78 -1.36 -2.45 12.65
CA VAL A 78 0.06 -2.81 12.78
C VAL A 78 0.59 -3.44 11.49
N VAL A 79 -0.18 -4.34 10.89
CA VAL A 79 0.19 -4.98 9.62
C VAL A 79 0.37 -3.94 8.51
N ARG A 80 -0.56 -2.98 8.38
CA ARG A 80 -0.46 -1.86 7.42
C ARG A 80 0.75 -0.98 7.67
N PHE A 81 1.03 -0.65 8.94
CA PHE A 81 2.21 0.12 9.31
C PHE A 81 3.49 -0.59 8.88
N LEU A 82 3.62 -1.89 9.18
CA LEU A 82 4.80 -2.69 8.82
C LEU A 82 4.98 -2.75 7.31
N PHE A 83 3.92 -3.05 6.55
CA PHE A 83 4.02 -3.08 5.08
C PHE A 83 4.29 -1.70 4.48
N GLY A 84 3.67 -0.64 5.01
CA GLY A 84 3.97 0.75 4.65
C GLY A 84 5.44 1.11 4.88
N ALA A 85 5.98 0.74 6.04
CA ALA A 85 7.38 0.94 6.37
C ALA A 85 8.31 0.19 5.40
N VAL A 86 8.04 -1.09 5.11
CA VAL A 86 8.83 -1.88 4.15
C VAL A 86 8.79 -1.25 2.75
N CYS A 87 7.61 -0.81 2.28
CA CYS A 87 7.49 -0.14 0.99
C CYS A 87 8.26 1.19 0.96
N GLY A 88 8.19 2.00 2.03
CA GLY A 88 8.95 3.23 2.13
C GLY A 88 10.47 3.01 2.17
N VAL A 89 10.94 1.93 2.81
CA VAL A 89 12.34 1.50 2.76
C VAL A 89 12.75 1.16 1.33
N ALA A 90 11.93 0.42 0.58
CA ALA A 90 12.25 0.06 -0.80
C ALA A 90 12.50 1.29 -1.67
N PHE A 91 11.66 2.32 -1.56
CA PHE A 91 11.86 3.59 -2.26
C PHE A 91 13.17 4.29 -1.83
N CYS A 92 13.43 4.40 -0.53
CA CYS A 92 14.66 5.07 -0.07
C CYS A 92 15.94 4.31 -0.43
N VAL A 93 15.92 2.98 -0.34
CA VAL A 93 17.04 2.12 -0.75
C VAL A 93 17.30 2.26 -2.24
N SER A 94 16.26 2.29 -3.07
CA SER A 94 16.39 2.43 -4.52
C SER A 94 16.99 3.78 -4.95
N SER A 95 16.90 4.84 -4.14
CA SER A 95 17.56 6.13 -4.43
C SER A 95 18.85 6.39 -3.65
N GLY A 96 19.33 5.42 -2.86
CA GLY A 96 20.46 5.63 -1.95
C GLY A 96 20.19 6.61 -0.79
N ALA A 97 18.92 6.88 -0.48
CA ALA A 97 18.53 7.71 0.66
C ALA A 97 18.53 6.90 1.98
N ALA A 98 18.46 7.61 3.12
CA ALA A 98 18.44 6.94 4.43
C ALA A 98 17.20 6.05 4.60
N TRP A 99 17.42 4.74 4.65
CA TRP A 99 16.36 3.72 4.77
C TRP A 99 15.43 3.96 5.97
N LEU A 100 15.97 4.46 7.08
CA LEU A 100 15.19 4.73 8.30
C LEU A 100 14.12 5.80 8.08
N LEU A 101 14.42 6.85 7.29
CA LEU A 101 13.44 7.87 6.94
C LEU A 101 12.33 7.29 6.07
N GLY A 102 12.68 6.40 5.14
CA GLY A 102 11.70 5.66 4.34
C GLY A 102 10.76 4.81 5.19
N ALA A 103 11.30 4.09 6.18
CA ALA A 103 10.51 3.27 7.09
C ALA A 103 9.52 4.11 7.91
N ILE A 104 10.01 5.21 8.48
CA ILE A 104 9.18 6.11 9.31
C ILE A 104 8.09 6.75 8.45
N LEU A 105 8.44 7.34 7.31
CA LEU A 105 7.47 8.03 6.46
C LEU A 105 6.46 7.07 5.83
N GLY A 106 6.90 5.89 5.39
CA GLY A 106 6.00 4.86 4.86
C GLY A 106 5.05 4.32 5.92
N GLY A 107 5.52 4.11 7.15
CA GLY A 107 4.67 3.71 8.27
C GLY A 107 3.66 4.79 8.67
N ILE A 108 4.10 6.05 8.81
CA ILE A 108 3.21 7.19 9.10
C ILE A 108 2.18 7.36 7.97
N GLY A 109 2.61 7.26 6.71
CA GLY A 109 1.73 7.28 5.55
C GLY A 109 0.66 6.21 5.63
N ALA A 110 1.02 4.97 5.99
CA ALA A 110 0.06 3.88 6.13
C ALA A 110 -0.98 4.11 7.23
N VAL A 111 -0.57 4.68 8.36
CA VAL A 111 -1.52 5.06 9.40
C VAL A 111 -2.44 6.17 8.89
N ALA A 112 -1.89 7.21 8.28
CA ALA A 112 -2.67 8.31 7.72
C ALA A 112 -3.69 7.83 6.66
N GLY A 113 -3.26 6.97 5.74
CA GLY A 113 -4.12 6.37 4.71
C GLY A 113 -5.24 5.51 5.30
N ALA A 114 -4.95 4.72 6.34
CA ALA A 114 -5.95 3.89 7.00
C ALA A 114 -7.06 4.72 7.68
N TYR A 115 -6.68 5.78 8.40
CA TYR A 115 -7.66 6.70 9.02
C TYR A 115 -8.44 7.49 7.97
N ALA A 116 -7.76 8.00 6.93
CA ALA A 116 -8.40 8.75 5.86
C ALA A 116 -9.43 7.89 5.11
N GLY A 117 -9.07 6.65 4.74
CA GLY A 117 -9.99 5.71 4.09
C GLY A 117 -11.20 5.38 4.95
N TYR A 118 -10.98 5.13 6.26
CA TYR A 118 -12.08 4.88 7.20
C TYR A 118 -13.06 6.06 7.29
N HIS A 119 -12.55 7.29 7.47
CA HIS A 119 -13.40 8.46 7.58
C HIS A 119 -14.09 8.81 6.27
N LEU A 120 -13.42 8.63 5.12
CA LEU A 120 -14.02 8.88 3.82
C LEU A 120 -15.17 7.90 3.57
N ARG A 121 -14.96 6.61 3.83
CA ARG A 121 -15.99 5.58 3.69
C ARG A 121 -17.17 5.84 4.60
N TYR A 122 -16.92 6.13 5.88
CA TYR A 122 -17.96 6.48 6.84
C TYR A 122 -18.77 7.70 6.38
N ARG A 123 -18.13 8.75 5.88
CA ARG A 123 -18.83 9.94 5.39
C ARG A 123 -19.64 9.66 4.12
N LEU A 124 -19.11 8.90 3.18
CA LEU A 124 -19.80 8.61 1.91
C LEU A 124 -21.00 7.67 2.12
N THR A 125 -20.88 6.67 2.97
CA THR A 125 -22.01 5.75 3.25
C THR A 125 -23.08 6.44 4.10
N THR A 126 -22.68 7.17 5.15
CA THR A 126 -23.64 7.77 6.10
C THR A 126 -24.26 9.07 5.60
N ALA A 127 -23.51 9.92 4.87
CA ALA A 127 -24.00 11.22 4.40
C ALA A 127 -24.55 11.18 2.98
N SER A 128 -24.06 10.29 2.10
CA SER A 128 -24.48 10.24 0.69
C SER A 128 -25.35 9.03 0.33
N GLY A 129 -25.57 8.10 1.29
CA GLY A 129 -26.38 6.89 1.06
C GLY A 129 -25.80 5.96 -0.01
N LEU A 130 -24.52 6.12 -0.35
CA LEU A 130 -23.87 5.34 -1.41
C LEU A 130 -23.70 3.89 -0.96
N PRO A 131 -23.93 2.91 -1.87
CA PRO A 131 -23.65 1.52 -1.56
C PRO A 131 -22.17 1.34 -1.22
N ASP A 132 -21.90 0.64 -0.12
CA ASP A 132 -20.55 0.38 0.40
C ASP A 132 -19.61 -0.25 -0.66
N ILE A 133 -20.19 -1.02 -1.59
CA ILE A 133 -19.46 -1.67 -2.68
C ILE A 133 -18.89 -0.68 -3.71
N VAL A 134 -19.60 0.44 -3.95
CA VAL A 134 -19.21 1.48 -4.92
C VAL A 134 -18.06 2.30 -4.33
N VAL A 135 -18.15 2.66 -3.05
CA VAL A 135 -17.09 3.39 -2.34
C VAL A 135 -15.81 2.55 -2.30
N ALA A 136 -15.93 1.26 -1.97
CA ALA A 136 -14.81 0.33 -1.99
C ALA A 136 -14.18 0.23 -3.40
N LEU A 137 -14.98 0.21 -4.47
CA LEU A 137 -14.45 0.13 -5.83
C LEU A 137 -13.67 1.39 -6.23
N VAL A 138 -14.12 2.57 -5.82
CA VAL A 138 -13.38 3.83 -6.04
C VAL A 138 -12.07 3.85 -5.26
N GLU A 139 -12.09 3.38 -4.01
CA GLU A 139 -10.87 3.24 -3.19
C GLU A 139 -9.83 2.35 -3.89
N ASP A 140 -10.28 1.26 -4.52
CA ASP A 140 -9.42 0.31 -5.24
C ASP A 140 -8.75 0.94 -6.45
N VAL A 141 -9.53 1.68 -7.24
CA VAL A 141 -9.03 2.40 -8.41
C VAL A 141 -8.01 3.45 -7.98
N VAL A 142 -8.26 4.18 -6.89
CA VAL A 142 -7.34 5.19 -6.36
C VAL A 142 -6.06 4.55 -5.81
N ALA A 143 -6.18 3.45 -5.06
CA ALA A 143 -5.04 2.76 -4.49
C ALA A 143 -4.13 2.14 -5.57
N ILE A 144 -4.71 1.42 -6.52
CA ILE A 144 -3.97 0.78 -7.61
C ILE A 144 -3.42 1.83 -8.58
N GLY A 145 -4.27 2.75 -9.06
CA GLY A 145 -3.87 3.78 -10.02
C GLY A 145 -2.87 4.78 -9.44
N GLY A 146 -3.13 5.29 -8.24
CA GLY A 146 -2.21 6.18 -7.53
C GLY A 146 -0.90 5.48 -7.20
N GLY A 147 -0.97 4.24 -6.73
CA GLY A 147 0.20 3.42 -6.44
C GLY A 147 1.08 3.14 -7.67
N LEU A 148 0.48 2.76 -8.81
CA LEU A 148 1.21 2.60 -10.07
C LEU A 148 1.91 3.89 -10.51
N LEU A 149 1.22 5.03 -10.41
CA LEU A 149 1.81 6.34 -10.73
C LEU A 149 2.97 6.69 -9.79
N ILE A 150 2.89 6.34 -8.51
CA ILE A 150 3.97 6.61 -7.54
C ILE A 150 5.20 5.78 -7.90
N VAL A 151 5.01 4.50 -8.20
CA VAL A 151 6.09 3.56 -8.53
C VAL A 151 6.72 3.90 -9.89
N SER A 152 5.93 4.32 -10.88
CA SER A 152 6.44 4.67 -12.23
C SER A 152 7.15 6.02 -12.30
N ARG A 153 7.13 6.81 -11.23
CA ARG A 153 7.79 8.13 -11.14
C ARG A 153 9.17 8.04 -10.49
N PHE A 154 9.62 6.83 -10.23
CA PHE A 154 10.93 6.52 -9.70
C PHE A 154 11.93 6.25 -10.83
#